data_AF-A0A250KRZ2-F1
#
_entry.id   AF-A0A250KRZ2-F1
#
_cell.length_a   1.000
_cell.length_b   1.000
_cell.length_c   1.000
_cell.angle_alpha   90.00
_cell.angle_beta   90.00
_cell.angle_gamma   90.00
#
_symmetry.space_group_name_H-M   'P 1'
#
loop_
_entity.id
_entity.type
_entity.pdbx_description
1 polymer ?
#
loop_
_entity_poly.entity_id
_entity_poly.type
_entity_poly.pdbx_seq_one_letter_code
_entity_poly.pdbx_strand_id
1 'polypeptide(L)'
;MYRIVANIIFLIGLLPWAFIFMFSFMLFDAPGSESSALTRGLFYSIAAYPVLVIVGFFGSNGFWLLNEEHRRRGRLAFLPLLSPISATFFLFTIEMFCGGQLACHS
;
A
#
# COMPACT_ATOMS: atom_id res chain seq x y z
N MET A 1 -17.62 -15.08 -6.37
CA MET A 1 -16.60 -15.88 -5.66
C MET A 1 -15.27 -15.13 -5.51
N TYR A 2 -14.63 -14.69 -6.62
CA TYR A 2 -13.33 -13.98 -6.59
C TYR A 2 -13.23 -12.80 -5.63
N ARG A 3 -14.28 -11.97 -5.51
CA ARG A 3 -14.32 -10.84 -4.56
C ARG A 3 -14.14 -11.27 -3.09
N ILE A 4 -14.83 -12.32 -2.68
CA ILE A 4 -14.82 -12.79 -1.28
C ILE A 4 -13.43 -13.33 -0.96
N VAL A 5 -12.86 -14.12 -1.87
CA VAL A 5 -11.49 -14.64 -1.76
C VAL A 5 -10.48 -13.49 -1.65
N ALA A 6 -10.59 -12.47 -2.50
CA ALA A 6 -9.70 -11.30 -2.45
C ALA A 6 -9.79 -10.57 -1.11
N ASN A 7 -11.00 -10.28 -0.63
CA ASN A 7 -11.20 -9.63 0.67
C ASN A 7 -10.59 -10.43 1.83
N ILE A 8 -10.76 -11.76 1.85
CA ILE A 8 -10.18 -12.63 2.88
C ILE A 8 -8.65 -12.57 2.82
N ILE A 9 -8.06 -12.69 1.63
CA ILE A 9 -6.61 -12.62 1.44
C ILE A 9 -6.05 -11.29 1.94
N PHE A 10 -6.68 -10.17 1.56
CA PHE A 10 -6.22 -8.84 1.97
C PHE A 10 -6.43 -8.57 3.46
N LEU A 11 -7.48 -9.11 4.06
CA LEU A 11 -7.70 -9.02 5.50
C LEU A 11 -6.62 -9.80 6.27
N ILE A 12 -6.31 -11.03 5.84
CA ILE A 12 -5.22 -11.83 6.42
C ILE A 12 -3.87 -11.13 6.21
N GLY A 13 -3.69 -10.46 5.06
CA GLY A 13 -2.52 -9.66 4.73
C GLY A 13 -2.22 -8.49 5.68
N LEU A 14 -3.20 -8.06 6.50
CA LEU A 14 -2.96 -7.06 7.55
C LEU A 14 -1.96 -7.55 8.61
N LEU A 15 -1.89 -8.86 8.84
CA LEU A 15 -0.99 -9.45 9.83
C LEU A 15 0.48 -9.28 9.44
N PRO A 16 0.96 -9.75 8.26
CA PRO A 16 2.32 -9.47 7.81
C PRO A 16 2.56 -7.97 7.56
N TRP A 17 1.54 -7.23 7.14
CA TRP A 17 1.64 -5.77 6.98
C TRP A 17 2.04 -5.08 8.28
N ALA A 18 1.49 -5.47 9.43
CA ALA A 18 1.81 -4.84 10.72
C ALA A 18 3.31 -4.93 11.04
N PHE A 19 3.94 -6.07 10.75
CA PHE A 19 5.39 -6.23 10.90
C PHE A 19 6.15 -5.31 9.93
N ILE A 20 5.78 -5.30 8.66
CA ILE A 20 6.41 -4.44 7.64
C ILE A 20 6.28 -2.96 8.02
N PHE A 21 5.11 -2.53 8.50
CA PHE A 21 4.86 -1.17 8.91
C PHE A 21 5.70 -0.78 10.13
N MET A 22 5.87 -1.68 11.10
CA MET A 22 6.75 -1.43 12.25
C MET A 22 8.20 -1.19 11.81
N PHE A 23 8.72 -2.00 10.88
CA PHE A 23 10.06 -1.79 10.32
C PHE A 23 10.15 -0.58 9.39
N SER A 24 9.01 -0.10 8.86
CA SER A 24 9.02 1.03 7.93
C SER A 24 9.50 2.34 8.55
N PHE A 25 9.46 2.48 9.88
CA PHE A 25 10.03 3.63 10.57
C PHE A 25 11.56 3.71 10.46
N MET A 26 12.24 2.57 10.31
CA MET A 26 13.69 2.53 10.12
C MET A 26 14.14 3.13 8.78
N LEU A 27 13.23 3.36 7.83
CA LEU A 27 13.56 4.04 6.59
C LEU A 27 14.04 5.49 6.82
N PHE A 28 13.63 6.10 7.94
CA PHE A 28 13.97 7.47 8.27
C PHE A 28 15.25 7.62 9.10
N ASP A 29 15.89 6.51 9.47
CA ASP A 29 17.09 6.53 10.31
C ASP A 29 18.36 6.91 9.51
N ALA A 30 18.28 6.86 8.17
CA ALA A 30 19.36 7.29 7.30
C ALA A 30 19.43 8.82 7.17
N PRO A 31 20.63 9.44 7.18
CA PRO A 31 20.78 10.88 7.06
C PRO A 31 20.21 11.39 5.73
N GLY A 32 19.36 12.43 5.78
CA GLY A 32 18.70 13.00 4.60
C GLY A 32 17.49 12.21 4.06
N SER A 33 17.17 11.05 4.65
CA SER A 33 16.01 10.26 4.23
C SER A 33 14.67 10.95 4.54
N GLU A 34 14.64 11.78 5.59
CA GLU A 34 13.47 12.56 5.95
C GLU A 34 13.09 13.59 4.89
N SER A 35 14.04 14.15 4.14
CA SER A 35 13.75 15.12 3.07
C SER A 35 13.49 14.47 1.71
N SER A 36 13.79 13.17 1.57
CA SER A 36 13.58 12.41 0.34
C SER A 36 12.09 12.16 0.07
N ALA A 37 11.59 12.70 -1.04
CA ALA A 37 10.21 12.46 -1.49
C ALA A 37 9.94 10.97 -1.79
N LEU A 38 10.95 10.22 -2.25
CA LEU A 38 10.84 8.80 -2.56
C LEU A 38 10.64 7.95 -1.30
N THR A 39 11.40 8.26 -0.24
CA THR A 39 11.34 7.53 1.04
C THR A 39 10.01 7.79 1.75
N ARG A 40 9.54 9.05 1.73
CA ARG A 40 8.19 9.40 2.18
C ARG A 40 7.12 8.68 1.36
N GLY A 41 7.24 8.67 0.03
CA GLY A 41 6.32 7.97 -0.87
C GLY A 41 6.23 6.47 -0.57
N LEU A 42 7.36 5.82 -0.32
CA LEU A 42 7.43 4.42 0.09
C LEU A 42 6.75 4.19 1.44
N PHE A 43 7.03 5.01 2.45
CA PHE A 43 6.38 4.93 3.75
C PHE A 43 4.86 5.07 3.65
N TYR A 44 4.37 6.08 2.92
CA TYR A 44 2.92 6.26 2.73
C TYR A 44 2.28 5.12 1.93
N SER A 45 3.00 4.53 0.99
CA SER A 45 2.53 3.37 0.24
C SER A 45 2.28 2.16 1.15
N ILE A 46 3.17 1.93 2.12
CA ILE A 46 3.01 0.90 3.14
C ILE A 46 1.87 1.30 4.09
N ALA A 47 1.84 2.52 4.60
CA ALA A 47 0.83 3.01 5.54
C ALA A 47 -0.60 3.01 4.97
N ALA A 48 -0.75 3.17 3.65
CA ALA A 48 -2.04 3.19 2.97
C ALA A 48 -2.73 1.81 2.91
N TYR A 49 -1.99 0.71 3.05
CA TYR A 49 -2.53 -0.65 2.95
C TYR A 49 -3.79 -0.89 3.81
N PRO A 50 -3.79 -0.68 5.15
CA PRO A 50 -4.95 -0.91 5.99
C PRO A 50 -6.15 -0.05 5.61
N VAL A 51 -5.91 1.20 5.20
CA VAL A 51 -6.97 2.11 4.75
C VAL A 51 -7.61 1.55 3.48
N LEU A 52 -6.80 1.10 2.52
CA LEU A 52 -7.29 0.50 1.28
C LEU A 52 -8.01 -0.84 1.52
N VAL A 53 -7.56 -1.65 2.48
CA VAL A 53 -8.25 -2.89 2.91
C VAL A 53 -9.63 -2.58 3.46
N ILE A 54 -9.74 -1.60 4.37
CA ILE A 54 -11.02 -1.18 4.94
C ILE A 54 -11.95 -0.64 3.85
N VAL A 55 -11.48 0.31 3.04
CA VAL A 55 -12.27 0.91 1.95
C VAL A 55 -12.69 -0.15 0.93
N GLY A 56 -11.78 -1.05 0.54
CA GLY A 56 -12.08 -2.13 -0.39
C GLY A 56 -13.08 -3.14 0.16
N PHE A 57 -12.97 -3.50 1.44
CA PHE A 57 -13.90 -4.40 2.10
C PHE A 57 -15.31 -3.80 2.20
N PHE A 58 -15.45 -2.59 2.76
CA PHE A 58 -16.75 -1.95 2.95
C PHE A 58 -17.39 -1.52 1.62
N GLY A 59 -16.59 -1.01 0.68
CA GLY A 59 -17.06 -0.60 -0.64
C GLY A 59 -17.48 -1.78 -1.52
N SER A 60 -16.79 -2.92 -1.43
CA SER A 60 -17.10 -4.09 -2.26
C SER A 60 -18.29 -4.93 -1.75
N ASN A 61 -18.53 -4.93 -0.44
CA ASN A 61 -19.67 -5.61 0.20
C ASN A 61 -20.97 -4.79 0.15
N GLY A 62 -20.94 -3.56 -0.38
CA GLY A 62 -22.15 -2.74 -0.57
C GLY A 62 -22.70 -2.14 0.71
N PHE A 63 -21.87 -2.03 1.76
CA PHE A 63 -22.22 -1.29 2.98
C PHE A 63 -22.28 0.22 2.69
N TRP A 64 -21.43 0.68 1.77
CA TRP A 64 -21.63 1.97 1.13
C TRP A 64 -22.82 1.86 0.17
N LEU A 65 -23.83 2.74 0.33
CA LEU A 65 -25.01 2.93 -0.52
C LEU A 65 -24.65 3.39 -1.96
N LEU A 66 -23.59 2.84 -2.53
CA LEU A 66 -23.21 3.01 -3.92
C LEU A 66 -24.15 2.12 -4.74
N ASN A 67 -25.08 2.80 -5.42
CA ASN A 67 -25.99 2.28 -6.43
C ASN A 67 -25.21 1.90 -7.71
N GLU A 68 -24.08 1.22 -7.54
CA GLU A 68 -23.09 1.00 -8.58
C GLU A 68 -23.04 -0.45 -9.04
N GLU A 69 -22.93 -0.53 -10.37
CA GLU A 69 -22.78 -1.70 -11.20
C GLU A 69 -21.80 -2.74 -10.61
N HIS A 70 -22.14 -4.02 -10.72
CA HIS A 70 -21.37 -5.16 -10.19
C HIS A 70 -19.87 -5.10 -10.52
N ARG A 71 -19.52 -4.49 -11.66
CA ARG A 71 -18.14 -4.30 -12.16
C ARG A 71 -17.32 -3.30 -11.33
N ARG A 72 -17.92 -2.26 -10.73
CA ARG A 72 -17.21 -1.35 -9.80
C ARG A 72 -16.94 -2.03 -8.46
N ARG A 73 -17.90 -2.81 -7.94
CA ARG A 73 -17.72 -3.61 -6.70
C ARG A 73 -16.57 -4.61 -6.80
N GLY A 74 -16.35 -5.18 -8.00
CA GLY A 74 -15.18 -6.02 -8.27
C GLY A 74 -13.86 -5.26 -8.15
N ARG A 75 -13.75 -4.09 -8.77
CA ARG A 75 -12.54 -3.25 -8.70
C ARG A 75 -12.21 -2.78 -7.29
N LEU A 76 -13.23 -2.41 -6.51
CA LEU A 76 -13.07 -2.02 -5.10
C LEU A 76 -12.46 -3.15 -4.24
N ALA A 77 -12.72 -4.41 -4.55
CA ALA A 77 -12.14 -5.53 -3.81
C ALA A 77 -10.62 -5.67 -4.01
N PHE A 78 -10.11 -5.21 -5.16
CA PHE A 78 -8.68 -5.24 -5.50
C PHE A 78 -7.95 -3.92 -5.21
N LEU A 79 -8.64 -2.94 -4.61
CA LEU A 79 -8.05 -1.68 -4.17
C LEU A 79 -6.80 -1.85 -3.28
N PRO A 80 -6.74 -2.81 -2.34
CA PRO A 80 -5.57 -3.01 -1.49
C PRO A 80 -4.30 -3.37 -2.25
N LEU A 81 -4.44 -3.87 -3.48
CA LEU A 81 -3.33 -4.26 -4.34
C LEU A 81 -2.56 -3.02 -4.87
N LEU A 82 -3.17 -1.83 -4.83
CA LEU A 82 -2.48 -0.58 -5.18
C LEU A 82 -1.33 -0.25 -4.23
N SER A 83 -1.47 -0.56 -2.93
CA SER A 83 -0.43 -0.30 -1.94
C SER A 83 0.87 -1.08 -2.22
N PRO A 84 0.88 -2.43 -2.35
CA PRO A 84 2.10 -3.16 -2.66
C PRO A 84 2.65 -2.79 -4.05
N ILE A 85 1.80 -2.53 -5.05
CA ILE A 85 2.27 -2.03 -6.37
C ILE A 85 3.04 -0.72 -6.21
N SER A 86 2.47 0.25 -5.48
CA SER A 86 3.11 1.55 -5.26
C SER A 86 4.40 1.42 -4.44
N ALA A 87 4.41 0.58 -3.40
CA ALA A 87 5.61 0.32 -2.61
C ALA A 87 6.74 -0.28 -3.46
N THR A 88 6.43 -1.27 -4.29
CA THR A 88 7.40 -1.86 -5.24
C THR A 88 7.91 -0.82 -6.23
N PHE A 89 7.04 0.04 -6.77
CA PHE A 89 7.44 1.12 -7.67
C PHE A 89 8.43 2.10 -7.01
N PHE A 90 8.16 2.52 -5.77
CA PHE A 90 9.08 3.41 -5.05
C PHE A 90 10.40 2.72 -4.72
N LEU A 91 10.39 1.44 -4.33
CA LEU A 91 11.61 0.65 -4.10
C LEU A 91 12.48 0.58 -5.35
N PHE A 92 11.91 0.23 -6.50
CA PHE A 92 12.63 0.21 -7.77
C PHE A 92 13.18 1.58 -8.14
N THR A 93 12.43 2.65 -7.87
CA THR A 93 12.89 4.02 -8.14
C THR A 93 14.08 4.38 -7.26
N ILE A 94 14.05 4.04 -5.96
CA ILE A 94 15.20 4.25 -5.05
C ILE A 94 16.41 3.43 -5.50
N GLU A 95 16.21 2.19 -5.96
CA GLU A 95 17.28 1.33 -6.43
C GLU A 95 17.94 1.88 -7.71
N MET A 96 17.15 2.30 -8.70
CA MET A 96 17.68 2.85 -9.95
C MET A 96 18.34 4.21 -9.79
N PHE A 97 17.77 5.12 -9.00
CA PHE A 97 18.24 6.50 -8.90
C PHE A 97 19.22 6.74 -7.76
N CYS A 98 19.07 6.06 -6.63
CA CYS A 98 19.91 6.25 -5.45
C CYS A 98 20.87 5.09 -5.19
N GLY A 99 20.94 4.08 -6.08
CA GLY A 99 21.80 2.90 -5.91
C GLY A 99 21.50 2.10 -4.65
N GLY A 100 20.26 2.16 -4.15
CA GLY A 100 19.83 1.54 -2.90
C GLY A 100 20.00 2.39 -1.64
N GLN A 101 20.50 3.63 -1.75
CA GLN A 101 20.54 4.56 -0.62
C GLN A 101 19.18 5.24 -0.41
N LEU A 102 18.70 5.30 0.83
CA LEU A 102 17.40 5.90 1.17
C LEU A 102 17.40 7.44 1.09
N ALA A 103 18.55 8.05 0.85
CA ALA A 103 18.71 9.47 0.53
C ALA A 103 19.50 9.57 -0.77
N CYS A 104 18.87 10.08 -1.83
CA CYS A 104 19.59 10.49 -3.03
C CYS A 104 20.31 11.80 -2.70
N HIS A 105 21.60 11.75 -2.38
CA HIS A 105 22.45 12.92 -2.44
C HIS A 105 22.79 13.17 -3.92
N SER A 106 22.21 14.23 -4.49
CA SER A 106 22.72 14.86 -5.71
C SER A 106 23.98 15.66 -5.40
#